data_AF-A0A6V7IYU7-F1
#
_entry.id   AF-A0A6V7IYU7-F1
#
_cell.length_a   1.000
_cell.length_b   1.000
_cell.length_c   1.000
_cell.angle_alpha   90.00
_cell.angle_beta   90.00
_cell.angle_gamma   90.00
#
_symmetry.space_group_name_H-M   'P 1'
#
loop_
_entity.id
_entity.type
_entity.pdbx_description
1 polymer ?
#
loop_
_entity_poly.entity_id
_entity_poly.type
_entity_poly.pdbx_seq_one_letter_code
_entity_poly.pdbx_strand_id
1 'polypeptide(L)' 'GEHLSTTYTHVLWATRARREHLLATKYFACSCERCSDPTELGSHLGTLKCPCGAGIILPKDPLDPETEWSCDLCP' A
#
# COMPACT_ATOMS: atom_id res chain seq x y z
N GLY A 1 26.31 5.95 10.73
CA GLY A 1 25.37 5.18 11.58
C GLY A 1 24.08 5.03 10.81
N GLU A 2 23.38 3.91 10.97
CA GLU A 2 22.12 3.64 10.29
C GLU A 2 20.92 3.77 11.24
N HIS A 3 19.77 4.11 10.70
CA HIS A 3 18.54 4.23 11.48
C HIS A 3 17.96 2.84 11.77
N LEU A 4 17.83 2.50 13.05
CA LEU A 4 17.16 1.27 13.49
C LEU A 4 15.65 1.49 13.54
N SER A 5 14.88 0.60 12.90
CA SER A 5 13.43 0.68 12.89
C SER A 5 12.78 -0.69 13.12
N THR A 6 11.52 -0.68 13.58
CA THR A 6 10.69 -1.87 13.77
C THR A 6 9.25 -1.58 13.35
N THR A 7 8.40 -2.61 13.24
CA THR A 7 7.00 -2.46 12.83
C THR A 7 6.06 -2.32 14.03
N TYR A 8 5.12 -1.38 13.95
CA TYR A 8 4.05 -1.19 14.94
C TYR A 8 2.74 -1.90 14.57
N THR A 9 2.70 -2.56 13.41
CA THR A 9 1.50 -3.14 12.80
C THR A 9 1.71 -4.61 12.45
N HIS A 10 0.62 -5.35 12.22
CA HIS A 10 0.73 -6.69 11.64
C HIS A 10 1.33 -6.64 10.24
N VAL A 11 2.27 -7.55 9.96
CA VAL A 11 3.03 -7.54 8.69
C VAL A 11 2.19 -7.84 7.45
N LEU A 12 1.08 -8.57 7.62
CA LEU A 12 0.16 -8.96 6.54
C LEU A 12 -0.91 -7.91 6.23
N TRP A 13 -0.88 -6.73 6.86
CA TRP A 13 -1.81 -5.66 6.55
C TRP A 13 -1.37 -4.91 5.30
N ALA A 14 -2.30 -4.77 4.36
CA ALA A 14 -2.14 -3.93 3.18
C ALA A 14 -1.85 -2.47 3.55
N THR A 15 -1.18 -1.74 2.64
CA THR A 15 -0.72 -0.36 2.84
C THR A 15 -1.81 0.58 3.33
N ARG A 16 -3.03 0.50 2.79
CA ARG A 16 -4.16 1.34 3.22
C ARG A 16 -4.50 1.14 4.69
N ALA A 17 -4.82 -0.09 5.09
CA ALA A 17 -5.17 -0.43 6.47
C ALA A 17 -4.03 -0.12 7.46
N ARG A 18 -2.77 -0.36 7.05
CA ARG A 18 -1.60 -0.01 7.85
C ARG A 18 -1.50 1.50 8.08
N ARG A 19 -1.62 2.31 7.03
CA ARG A 19 -1.53 3.77 7.11
C ARG A 19 -2.67 4.36 7.94
N GLU A 20 -3.90 3.88 7.74
CA GLU A 20 -5.08 4.29 8.53
C GLU A 20 -4.87 3.98 10.02
N HIS A 21 -4.39 2.79 10.36
CA HIS A 21 -4.13 2.41 11.76
C HIS A 21 -3.01 3.24 12.40
N LEU A 22 -1.89 3.45 11.68
CA LEU A 22 -0.78 4.25 12.18
C LEU A 22 -1.19 5.71 12.38
N LEU A 23 -2.01 6.26 11.48
CA LEU A 23 -2.55 7.59 11.64
C LEU A 23 -3.45 7.67 12.88
N ALA A 24 -4.35 6.71 13.07
CA ALA A 24 -5.29 6.71 14.19
C ALA A 24 -4.62 6.46 15.56
N THR A 25 -3.59 5.62 15.63
CA THR A 25 -3.01 5.15 16.90
C THR A 25 -1.65 5.76 17.23
N LYS A 26 -0.91 6.23 16.22
CA LYS A 26 0.44 6.80 16.34
C LYS A 26 0.54 8.22 15.73
N TYR A 27 -0.54 8.74 15.15
CA TYR A 27 -0.64 10.12 14.67
C TYR A 27 0.36 10.48 13.56
N PHE A 28 0.76 9.51 12.73
CA PHE A 28 1.57 9.76 11.55
C PHE A 28 1.14 8.92 10.34
N ALA A 29 1.40 9.44 9.14
CA ALA A 29 1.17 8.74 7.89
C ALA A 29 2.48 8.09 7.39
N CYS A 30 2.55 6.76 7.41
CA CYS A 30 3.78 6.02 7.10
C CYS A 30 4.17 6.06 5.62
N SER A 31 5.33 6.64 5.30
CA SER A 31 5.90 6.71 3.94
C SER A 31 7.10 5.79 3.72
N CYS A 32 7.16 4.66 4.46
CA CYS A 32 8.22 3.67 4.24
C CYS A 32 8.18 3.09 2.82
N GLU A 33 9.26 2.48 2.36
CA GLU A 33 9.40 1.90 1.01
C GLU A 33 8.19 1.01 0.62
N ARG A 34 7.74 0.14 1.54
CA ARG A 34 6.56 -0.71 1.31
C ARG A 34 5.25 0.07 1.17
N CYS A 35 5.11 1.20 1.85
CA CYS A 35 3.92 2.04 1.74
C CYS A 35 3.95 2.94 0.50
N SER A 36 5.14 3.25 -0.02
CA SER A 36 5.32 4.05 -1.23
C SER A 36 5.25 3.21 -2.52
N ASP A 37 5.33 1.88 -2.41
CA ASP A 37 5.21 0.96 -3.54
C ASP A 37 3.76 0.45 -3.70
N PRO A 38 3.11 0.69 -4.86
CA PRO A 38 1.75 0.18 -5.15
C PRO A 38 1.62 -1.34 -5.05
N THR A 39 2.70 -2.09 -5.27
CA THR A 39 2.71 -3.56 -5.22
C THR A 39 3.06 -4.11 -3.84
N GLU A 40 3.36 -3.23 -2.88
CA GLU A 40 3.79 -3.56 -1.53
C GLU A 40 5.02 -4.48 -1.51
N LEU A 41 6.07 -4.12 -2.25
CA LEU A 41 7.28 -4.92 -2.48
C LEU A 41 6.96 -6.27 -3.13
N GLY A 42 6.04 -6.27 -4.09
CA GLY A 42 5.58 -7.48 -4.79
C GLY A 42 4.74 -8.44 -3.95
N SER A 43 4.35 -8.07 -2.73
CA SER A 43 3.49 -8.93 -1.90
C SER A 43 2.01 -8.90 -2.30
N HIS A 44 1.59 -7.83 -3.00
CA HIS A 44 0.24 -7.68 -3.56
C HIS A 44 -0.91 -7.80 -2.54
N LEU A 45 -0.67 -7.54 -1.25
CA LEU A 45 -1.64 -7.76 -0.15
C LEU A 45 -2.94 -6.94 -0.32
N GLY A 46 -2.85 -5.72 -0.85
CA GLY A 46 -3.98 -4.81 -1.08
C GLY A 46 -4.50 -4.79 -2.52
N THR A 47 -3.96 -5.61 -3.42
CA THR A 47 -4.27 -5.51 -4.85
C THR A 47 -5.52 -6.31 -5.22
N LEU A 48 -6.23 -5.87 -6.25
CA LEU A 48 -7.45 -6.54 -6.72
C LEU A 48 -7.21 -7.16 -8.09
N LYS A 49 -7.89 -8.27 -8.39
CA LYS A 49 -7.90 -8.83 -9.75
C LYS A 49 -8.79 -7.98 -10.64
N CYS A 50 -8.28 -7.59 -11.80
CA CYS A 50 -9.07 -6.86 -12.77
C CYS A 50 -10.05 -7.80 -13.49
N PRO A 51 -11.30 -7.37 -13.74
CA PRO A 51 -12.24 -8.13 -14.58
C PRO A 51 -11.77 -8.40 -16.01
N CYS A 52 -10.72 -7.71 -16.51
CA CYS A 52 -10.11 -8.04 -17.81
C CYS A 52 -9.38 -9.41 -17.81
N GLY A 53 -9.24 -10.05 -16.64
CA GLY A 53 -8.72 -11.39 -16.46
C GLY A 53 -7.22 -11.42 -16.15
N ALA A 54 -6.40 -10.79 -16.99
CA ALA A 54 -4.94 -10.83 -16.86
C ALA A 54 -4.37 -9.76 -15.91
N GLY A 55 -5.06 -8.63 -15.77
CA GLY A 55 -4.54 -7.47 -15.04
C GLY A 55 -4.80 -7.47 -13.54
N ILE A 56 -4.10 -6.60 -12.85
CA ILE A 56 -4.29 -6.27 -11.44
C ILE A 56 -4.59 -4.79 -11.29
N ILE A 57 -5.49 -4.48 -10.37
CA ILE A 57 -5.86 -3.10 -10.03
C ILE A 57 -4.98 -2.67 -8.86
N LEU A 58 -4.26 -1.56 -9.08
CA LEU A 58 -3.32 -0.95 -8.16
C LEU A 58 -3.73 0.51 -7.88
N PRO A 59 -3.41 1.07 -6.70
CA PRO A 59 -3.49 2.51 -6.49
C PRO A 59 -2.46 3.24 -7.36
N LYS A 60 -2.83 4.39 -7.95
CA LYS A 60 -1.88 5.24 -8.69
C LYS A 60 -0.85 5.89 -7.77
N ASP A 61 -1.27 6.31 -6.58
CA ASP A 61 -0.42 6.84 -5.51
C ASP A 61 -0.80 6.18 -4.17
N PRO A 62 -0.05 5.19 -3.69
CA PRO A 62 -0.39 4.46 -2.46
C PRO A 62 -0.26 5.30 -1.18
N LEU A 63 0.36 6.49 -1.24
CA LEU A 63 0.43 7.43 -0.12
C LEU A 63 -0.77 8.37 -0.07
N ASP A 64 -1.50 8.55 -1.17
CA ASP A 64 -2.73 9.33 -1.21
C ASP A 64 -3.95 8.43 -0.92
N PRO A 65 -4.67 8.63 0.21
CA PRO A 65 -5.85 7.82 0.53
C PRO A 65 -7.00 7.98 -0.48
N GLU A 66 -7.04 9.10 -1.21
CA GLU A 66 -8.06 9.42 -2.21
C GLU A 66 -7.58 9.13 -3.64
N THR A 67 -6.44 8.42 -3.78
CA THR A 67 -5.90 8.06 -5.09
C THR A 67 -6.88 7.23 -5.92
N GLU A 68 -6.83 7.43 -7.23
CA GLU A 68 -7.53 6.55 -8.16
C GLU A 68 -6.87 5.17 -8.20
N TRP A 69 -7.69 4.15 -8.45
CA TRP A 69 -7.24 2.78 -8.65
C TRP A 69 -7.43 2.42 -10.12
N SER A 70 -6.39 1.90 -10.75
CA SER A 70 -6.42 1.53 -12.17
C SER A 70 -5.78 0.17 -12.40
N CYS A 71 -6.28 -0.53 -13.41
CA CYS A 71 -5.67 -1.75 -13.89
C CYS A 71 -4.34 -1.43 -14.59
N ASP A 72 -3.34 -2.29 -14.40
CA ASP A 72 -2.04 -2.20 -15.06
C ASP A 72 -2.07 -2.57 -16.55
N LEU A 73 -3.11 -3.28 -17.00
CA LEU A 73 -3.25 -3.74 -18.39
C LEU A 73 -4.41 -3.09 -19.16
N CYS A 74 -5.33 -2.40 -18.49
CA CYS A 74 -6.42 -1.71 -19.19
C CYS A 74 -5.97 -0.33 -19.69
N PRO A 75 -6.53 0.16 -20.81
CA PRO A 75 -6.34 1.53 -21.28
C PRO A 75 -6.77 2.59 -20.26
#